data_AF-A0AAE8X2B9-F1
#
_entry.id   AF-A0AAE8X2B9-F1
#
_cell.length_a   1.000
_cell.length_b   1.000
_cell.length_c   1.000
_cell.angle_alpha   90.00
_cell.angle_beta   90.00
_cell.angle_gamma   90.00
#
_symmetry.space_group_name_H-M   'P 1'
#
loop_
_entity.id
_entity.type
_entity.pdbx_description
1 polymer ?
#
loop_
_entity_poly.entity_id
_entity_poly.type
_entity_poly.pdbx_seq_one_letter_code
_entity_poly.pdbx_strand_id
1 'polypeptide(L)'
;MKSLEECQRTDIDEAGFVWCGCGTANAEAEGITLSRLDVGVYVLTGSAGLASEGWQLLPPMDPGGMGELGVAEAEQTADGELTIRLFKRKYMLSDEGEIIKTKGEPMDVPVNSWIDVRLDMPADSVFRRGQYSLQSDGES
;
A
#
# COMPACT_ATOMS: atom_id res chain seq x y z
N MET A 1 6.22 3.72 4.43
CA MET A 1 7.14 4.88 4.59
C MET A 1 8.25 4.52 5.58
N LYS A 2 9.23 5.39 5.86
CA LYS A 2 10.35 5.05 6.78
C LYS A 2 9.90 4.81 8.22
N SER A 3 9.12 5.72 8.79
CA SER A 3 8.54 5.60 10.13
C SER A 3 7.35 6.57 10.30
N LEU A 4 6.56 6.39 11.36
CA LEU A 4 5.51 7.33 11.78
C LEU A 4 6.07 8.74 12.05
N GLU A 5 7.22 8.83 12.74
CA GLU A 5 7.82 10.11 13.16
C GLU A 5 8.21 11.01 11.99
N GLU A 6 8.50 10.42 10.83
CA GLU A 6 8.81 11.15 9.62
C GLU A 6 7.56 11.54 8.81
N CYS A 7 6.35 11.09 9.19
CA CYS A 7 5.13 11.38 8.45
C CYS A 7 4.77 12.87 8.54
N GLN A 8 4.50 13.48 7.39
CA GLN A 8 4.04 14.87 7.31
C GLN A 8 2.56 14.98 6.90
N ARG A 9 1.90 13.84 6.69
CA ARG A 9 0.47 13.79 6.36
C ARG A 9 -0.35 13.93 7.62
N THR A 10 -1.22 14.92 7.66
CA THR A 10 -2.11 15.18 8.81
C THR A 10 -3.41 14.38 8.71
N ASP A 11 -3.80 13.94 7.52
CA ASP A 11 -5.00 13.15 7.28
C ASP A 11 -4.85 11.69 7.72
N ILE A 12 -3.64 11.25 8.03
CA ILE A 12 -3.39 9.91 8.57
C ILE A 12 -3.97 9.70 9.97
N ASP A 13 -4.21 10.81 10.69
CA ASP A 13 -4.83 10.84 12.01
C ASP A 13 -6.36 11.02 11.92
N GLU A 14 -6.94 11.07 10.71
CA GLU A 14 -8.40 11.10 10.54
C GLU A 14 -9.04 9.77 10.95
N ALA A 15 -10.29 9.84 11.42
CA ALA A 15 -11.03 8.68 11.86
C ALA A 15 -11.21 7.68 10.71
N GLY A 16 -10.66 6.48 10.85
CA GLY A 16 -10.82 5.40 9.87
C GLY A 16 -9.53 4.68 9.51
N PHE A 17 -8.36 5.24 9.84
CA PHE A 17 -7.06 4.61 9.64
C PHE A 17 -6.37 4.32 10.97
N VAL A 18 -5.68 3.18 11.02
CA VAL A 18 -4.90 2.73 12.18
C VAL A 18 -3.50 2.35 11.73
N TRP A 19 -2.49 2.77 12.48
CA TRP A 19 -1.11 2.40 12.23
C TRP A 19 -0.88 0.90 12.42
N CYS A 20 -0.29 0.27 11.41
CA CYS A 20 0.00 -1.17 11.38
C CYS A 20 1.48 -1.43 11.10
N GLY A 21 2.37 -0.60 11.67
CA GLY A 21 3.81 -0.62 11.43
C GLY A 21 4.25 0.64 10.68
N CYS A 22 4.85 0.51 9.49
CA CYS A 22 5.36 1.65 8.73
C CYS A 22 4.34 2.29 7.76
N GLY A 23 3.05 2.09 8.02
CA GLY A 23 1.91 2.62 7.26
C GLY A 23 0.61 2.40 8.02
N THR A 24 -0.51 2.67 7.37
CA THR A 24 -1.84 2.57 7.97
C THR A 24 -2.75 1.61 7.22
N ALA A 25 -3.69 1.02 7.96
CA ALA A 25 -4.77 0.19 7.46
C ALA A 25 -6.11 0.88 7.73
N ASN A 26 -7.06 0.75 6.81
CA ASN A 26 -8.45 1.10 7.10
C ASN A 26 -9.15 -0.03 7.90
N ALA A 27 -10.42 0.18 8.28
CA ALA A 27 -11.19 -0.82 9.01
C ALA A 27 -11.35 -2.16 8.25
N GLU A 28 -11.46 -2.14 6.92
CA GLU A 28 -11.61 -3.37 6.12
C GLU A 28 -10.34 -4.22 6.14
N ALA A 29 -9.17 -3.57 6.20
CA ALA A 29 -7.86 -4.20 6.25
C ALA A 29 -7.35 -4.43 7.69
N GLU A 30 -8.22 -4.39 8.70
CA GLU A 30 -7.81 -4.63 10.08
C GLU A 30 -7.15 -6.00 10.25
N GLY A 31 -6.00 -6.02 10.94
CA GLY A 31 -5.21 -7.22 11.21
C GLY A 31 -3.98 -7.40 10.31
N ILE A 32 -3.75 -6.54 9.32
CA ILE A 32 -2.50 -6.54 8.56
C ILE A 32 -1.33 -6.00 9.39
N THR A 33 -0.11 -6.33 8.98
CA THR A 33 1.13 -5.74 9.49
C THR A 33 2.00 -5.32 8.31
N LEU A 34 2.60 -4.14 8.39
CA LEU A 34 3.47 -3.55 7.38
C LEU A 34 4.85 -3.22 7.97
N SER A 35 5.90 -3.83 7.41
CA SER A 35 7.29 -3.64 7.84
C SER A 35 8.13 -3.07 6.71
N ARG A 36 9.05 -2.15 7.03
CA ARG A 36 10.10 -1.72 6.09
C ARG A 36 11.32 -2.63 6.25
N LEU A 37 11.75 -3.29 5.19
CA LEU A 37 12.92 -4.18 5.22
C LEU A 37 14.20 -3.51 4.69
N ASP A 38 14.07 -2.66 3.67
CA ASP A 38 15.17 -1.89 3.10
C ASP A 38 14.64 -0.57 2.49
N VAL A 39 15.52 0.26 1.93
CA VAL A 39 15.15 1.47 1.19
C VAL A 39 14.18 1.10 0.07
N GLY A 40 12.95 1.59 0.19
CA GLY A 40 11.91 1.33 -0.80
C GLY A 40 11.41 -0.10 -0.85
N VAL A 41 11.68 -0.94 0.16
CA VAL A 41 11.19 -2.33 0.25
C VAL A 41 10.34 -2.50 1.50
N TYR A 42 9.08 -2.87 1.31
CA TYR A 42 8.09 -3.06 2.36
C TYR A 42 7.47 -4.45 2.26
N VAL A 43 7.21 -5.08 3.41
CA VAL A 43 6.52 -6.37 3.48
C VAL A 43 5.21 -6.21 4.23
N LEU A 44 4.14 -6.72 3.63
CA LEU A 44 2.78 -6.73 4.17
C LEU A 44 2.33 -8.17 4.40
N THR A 45 1.89 -8.46 5.62
CA THR A 45 1.34 -9.77 6.02
C THR A 45 -0.06 -9.62 6.62
N GLY A 46 -0.84 -10.70 6.63
CA GLY A 46 -2.18 -10.74 7.24
C GLY A 46 -3.34 -10.47 6.28
N SER A 47 -3.06 -10.24 4.99
CA SER A 47 -4.05 -10.26 3.92
C SER A 47 -4.11 -11.64 3.23
N ALA A 48 -5.08 -11.81 2.33
CA ALA A 48 -5.14 -12.93 1.40
C ALA A 48 -4.48 -12.61 0.04
N GLY A 49 -3.64 -11.57 0.00
CA GLY A 49 -2.98 -11.07 -1.21
C GLY A 49 -3.54 -9.73 -1.72
N LEU A 50 -3.17 -9.36 -2.95
CA LEU A 50 -3.71 -8.19 -3.64
C LEU A 50 -5.17 -8.43 -4.02
N ALA A 51 -5.95 -7.35 -4.13
CA ALA A 51 -7.35 -7.44 -4.53
C ALA A 51 -7.51 -8.16 -5.88
N SER A 52 -8.43 -9.13 -5.93
CA SER A 52 -8.74 -9.89 -7.15
C SER A 52 -9.47 -9.07 -8.22
N GLU A 53 -10.09 -7.96 -7.82
CA GLU A 53 -10.84 -7.07 -8.72
C GLU A 53 -10.50 -5.58 -8.54
N GLY A 54 -10.52 -4.85 -9.65
CA GLY A 54 -10.26 -3.41 -9.69
C GLY A 54 -8.77 -3.07 -9.65
N TRP A 55 -8.44 -1.88 -9.12
CA TRP A 55 -7.05 -1.45 -8.94
C TRP A 55 -6.41 -2.17 -7.74
N GLN A 56 -5.10 -2.40 -7.81
CA GLN A 56 -4.34 -3.13 -6.78
C GLN A 56 -3.27 -2.26 -6.11
N LEU A 57 -2.59 -1.43 -6.90
CA LEU A 57 -1.44 -0.66 -6.45
C LEU A 57 -1.42 0.69 -7.15
N LEU A 58 -1.42 1.78 -6.38
CA LEU A 58 -1.21 3.12 -6.91
C LEU A 58 0.08 3.70 -6.31
N PRO A 59 1.00 4.23 -7.15
CA PRO A 59 2.24 4.81 -6.67
C PRO A 59 1.98 6.14 -5.93
N PRO A 60 2.96 6.63 -5.15
CA PRO A 60 2.86 7.94 -4.53
C PRO A 60 2.63 9.02 -5.55
N MET A 61 1.63 9.85 -5.29
CA MET A 61 1.27 11.00 -6.11
C MET A 61 1.82 12.28 -5.51
N ASP A 62 2.21 13.20 -6.38
CA ASP A 62 2.56 14.55 -5.99
C ASP A 62 1.32 15.26 -5.40
N PRO A 63 1.40 15.84 -4.19
CA PRO A 63 0.25 16.54 -3.58
C PRO A 63 -0.28 17.71 -4.41
N GLY A 64 0.55 18.31 -5.28
CA GLY A 64 0.16 19.36 -6.22
C GLY A 64 -0.46 18.84 -7.52
N GLY A 65 -0.62 17.52 -7.67
CA GLY A 65 -1.24 16.90 -8.85
C GLY A 65 -0.30 16.74 -10.04
N MET A 66 1.02 16.89 -9.85
CA MET A 66 2.02 16.77 -10.93
C MET A 66 2.32 15.32 -11.36
N GLY A 67 1.51 14.35 -10.90
CA GLY A 67 1.59 12.95 -11.26
C GLY A 67 2.37 12.09 -10.27
N GLU A 68 2.69 10.87 -10.70
CA GLU A 68 3.36 9.86 -9.87
C GLU A 68 4.79 10.28 -9.52
N LEU A 69 5.20 10.10 -8.27
CA LEU A 69 6.53 10.41 -7.74
C LEU A 69 7.52 9.27 -7.94
N GLY A 70 7.06 8.04 -8.15
CA GLY A 70 7.88 6.84 -8.29
C GLY A 70 7.26 5.77 -9.19
N VAL A 71 7.92 4.61 -9.26
CA VAL A 71 7.39 3.38 -9.86
C VAL A 71 7.20 2.37 -8.74
N ALA A 72 5.95 2.01 -8.45
CA ALA A 72 5.61 1.01 -7.45
C ALA A 72 5.43 -0.37 -8.12
N GLU A 73 5.85 -1.43 -7.42
CA GLU A 73 5.54 -2.81 -7.79
C GLU A 73 5.16 -3.59 -6.54
N ALA A 74 4.40 -4.66 -6.75
CA ALA A 74 4.05 -5.62 -5.71
C ALA A 74 4.29 -7.03 -6.24
N GLU A 75 4.83 -7.87 -5.38
CA GLU A 75 5.03 -9.30 -5.58
C GLU A 75 4.33 -10.03 -4.44
N GLN A 76 3.58 -11.08 -4.74
CA GLN A 76 2.87 -11.87 -3.73
C GLN A 76 3.36 -13.31 -3.69
N THR A 77 3.46 -13.87 -2.50
CA THR A 77 3.70 -15.29 -2.29
C THR A 77 2.37 -16.07 -2.37
N ALA A 78 2.45 -17.40 -2.40
CA ALA A 78 1.27 -18.27 -2.36
C ALA A 78 0.48 -18.13 -1.04
N ASP A 79 1.13 -17.72 0.04
CA ASP A 79 0.55 -17.59 1.38
C ASP A 79 -0.04 -16.19 1.64
N GLY A 80 -0.06 -15.31 0.63
CA GLY A 80 -0.66 -13.97 0.72
C GLY A 80 0.27 -12.88 1.26
N GLU A 81 1.52 -13.21 1.65
CA GLU A 81 2.54 -12.21 1.96
C GLU A 81 2.87 -11.39 0.71
N LEU A 82 2.90 -10.06 0.85
CA LEU A 82 3.23 -9.13 -0.22
C LEU A 82 4.56 -8.45 0.04
N THR A 83 5.44 -8.42 -0.95
CA THR A 83 6.58 -7.51 -1.01
C THR A 83 6.26 -6.37 -1.96
N ILE A 84 6.24 -5.15 -1.42
CA ILE A 84 5.99 -3.91 -2.17
C ILE A 84 7.32 -3.18 -2.32
N ARG A 85 7.64 -2.75 -3.55
CA ARG A 85 8.87 -2.00 -3.84
C ARG A 85 8.58 -0.69 -4.52
N LEU A 86 9.38 0.33 -4.22
CA LEU A 86 9.28 1.66 -4.81
C LEU A 86 10.62 2.12 -5.36
N PHE A 87 10.60 2.61 -6.60
CA PHE A 87 11.78 3.09 -7.30
C PHE A 87 11.61 4.53 -7.75
N LYS A 88 12.73 5.25 -7.86
CA LYS A 88 12.78 6.54 -8.55
C LYS A 88 12.34 6.37 -9.99
N ARG A 89 11.71 7.41 -10.55
CA ARG A 89 11.46 7.48 -12.00
C ARG A 89 12.79 7.67 -12.72
N LYS A 90 13.08 6.82 -13.69
CA LYS A 90 14.23 6.97 -14.58
C LYS A 90 13.71 7.03 -16.02
N TYR A 91 14.21 7.98 -16.79
CA TYR A 91 13.87 8.12 -18.20
C TYR A 91 15.10 7.77 -19.03
N MET A 92 14.93 6.91 -20.03
CA MET A 92 15.99 6.54 -20.98
C MET A 92 15.53 6.88 -22.38
N LEU A 93 16.44 7.39 -23.20
CA LEU A 93 16.22 7.57 -24.63
C LEU A 93 16.59 6.24 -25.32
N SER A 94 15.66 5.63 -26.03
CA SER A 94 15.91 4.41 -26.81
C SER A 94 16.72 4.72 -28.07
N ASP A 95 17.25 3.67 -28.72
CA ASP A 95 17.99 3.81 -29.98
C ASP A 95 17.09 4.36 -31.12
N GLU A 96 15.79 4.15 -31.02
CA GLU A 96 14.75 4.68 -31.93
C GLU A 96 14.32 6.11 -31.59
N GLY A 97 14.86 6.71 -30.51
CA GLY A 97 14.56 8.07 -30.08
C GLY A 97 13.34 8.20 -29.17
N GLU A 98 12.83 7.10 -28.60
CA GLU A 98 11.69 7.13 -27.68
C GLU A 98 12.12 7.43 -26.24
N ILE A 99 11.33 8.19 -25.49
CA ILE A 99 11.54 8.37 -24.04
C ILE A 99 10.80 7.27 -23.29
N ILE A 100 11.55 6.35 -22.70
CA ILE A 100 11.02 5.21 -21.95
C ILE A 100 11.16 5.47 -20.46
N LYS A 101 10.04 5.39 -19.73
CA LYS A 101 10.03 5.38 -18.25
C LYS A 101 10.40 3.99 -17.75
N THR A 102 11.44 3.91 -16.92
CA THR A 102 11.93 2.69 -16.27
C THR A 102 12.13 2.91 -14.77
N LYS A 103 12.47 1.84 -14.05
CA LYS A 103 12.82 1.84 -12.63
C LYS A 103 14.24 2.39 -12.46
N GLY A 104 14.38 3.41 -11.62
CA GLY A 104 15.67 3.90 -11.13
C GLY A 104 16.10 3.20 -9.85
N GLU A 105 16.91 3.89 -9.05
CA GLU A 105 17.30 3.40 -7.73
C GLU A 105 16.09 3.23 -6.80
N PRO A 106 16.11 2.26 -5.88
CA PRO A 106 15.12 2.16 -4.81
C PRO A 106 14.98 3.47 -4.04
N MET A 107 13.75 3.81 -3.64
CA MET A 107 13.48 4.97 -2.79
C MET A 107 12.36 4.66 -1.82
N ASP A 108 12.46 5.25 -0.63
CA ASP A 108 11.35 5.20 0.30
C ASP A 108 10.18 6.07 -0.15
N VAL A 109 8.97 5.71 0.29
CA VAL A 109 7.77 6.52 0.13
C VAL A 109 8.01 7.92 0.70
N PRO A 110 7.80 8.99 -0.09
CA PRO A 110 7.95 10.36 0.40
C PRO A 110 7.04 10.64 1.59
N VAL A 111 7.54 11.42 2.55
CA VAL A 111 6.86 11.73 3.83
C VAL A 111 5.51 12.42 3.70
N ASN A 112 5.23 13.00 2.52
CA ASN A 112 4.03 13.73 2.17
C ASN A 112 3.15 12.99 1.15
N SER A 113 3.39 11.70 0.91
CA SER A 113 2.66 10.87 -0.04
C SER A 113 2.57 9.41 0.46
N TRP A 114 1.97 8.51 -0.31
CA TRP A 114 1.78 7.10 0.08
C TRP A 114 1.74 6.16 -1.12
N ILE A 115 1.85 4.86 -0.89
CA ILE A 115 1.44 3.86 -1.88
C ILE A 115 0.06 3.37 -1.45
N ASP A 116 -0.94 3.50 -2.30
CA ASP A 116 -2.23 2.85 -2.03
C ASP A 116 -2.14 1.38 -2.44
N VAL A 117 -2.52 0.50 -1.52
CA VAL A 117 -2.52 -0.95 -1.73
C VAL A 117 -3.92 -1.47 -1.48
N ARG A 118 -4.51 -2.13 -2.46
CA ARG A 118 -5.82 -2.78 -2.31
C ARG A 118 -5.64 -4.27 -2.09
N LEU A 119 -6.31 -4.77 -1.07
CA LEU A 119 -6.12 -6.12 -0.55
C LEU A 119 -7.42 -6.91 -0.62
N ASP A 120 -7.28 -8.21 -0.89
CA ASP A 120 -8.29 -9.17 -0.46
C ASP A 120 -7.97 -9.59 0.96
N MET A 121 -8.98 -9.59 1.83
CA MET A 121 -8.83 -10.01 3.22
C MET A 121 -9.35 -11.43 3.44
N PRO A 122 -8.74 -12.21 4.36
CA PRO A 122 -9.21 -13.55 4.69
C PRO A 122 -10.70 -13.56 5.04
N ALA A 123 -11.38 -14.68 4.76
CA ALA A 123 -12.83 -14.80 4.99
C ALA A 123 -13.23 -14.70 6.47
N ASP A 124 -12.29 -14.95 7.37
CA ASP A 124 -12.42 -14.81 8.82
C ASP A 124 -11.75 -13.53 9.36
N SER A 125 -11.52 -12.53 8.50
CA SER A 125 -10.96 -11.24 8.91
C SER A 125 -11.76 -10.60 10.05
N VAL A 126 -11.09 -9.76 10.85
CA VAL A 126 -11.72 -9.07 11.99
C VAL A 126 -12.95 -8.29 11.52
N PHE A 127 -12.82 -7.56 10.42
CA PHE A 127 -13.90 -6.81 9.79
C PHE A 127 -15.10 -7.70 9.41
N ARG A 128 -14.86 -8.80 8.68
CA ARG A 128 -15.95 -9.65 8.19
C ARG A 128 -16.68 -10.36 9.34
N ARG A 129 -15.94 -10.80 10.37
CA ARG A 129 -16.55 -11.38 11.58
C ARG A 129 -17.45 -10.37 12.30
N GLY A 130 -17.02 -9.11 12.40
CA GLY A 130 -17.83 -8.04 12.98
C GLY A 130 -19.15 -7.80 12.21
N GLN A 131 -19.13 -7.90 10.88
CA GLN A 131 -20.34 -7.77 10.07
C GLN A 131 -21.34 -8.91 10.31
N TYR A 132 -20.86 -10.16 10.38
CA TYR A 132 -21.73 -11.31 10.66
C TYR A 132 -22.39 -11.23 12.04
N SER A 133 -21.67 -10.80 13.08
CA SER A 133 -22.24 -10.63 14.42
C SER A 133 -23.35 -9.56 14.47
N LEU A 134 -23.19 -8.47 13.72
CA LEU A 134 -24.20 -7.41 13.65
C LEU A 134 -25.46 -7.84 12.89
N GLN A 135 -25.32 -8.72 11.88
CA GLN A 135 -26.46 -9.29 11.17
C GLN A 135 -27.24 -10.29 12.03
N SER A 136 -26.55 -11.17 12.77
CA SER A 136 -27.21 -12.16 13.63
C SER A 136 -27.99 -11.55 14.79
N ASP A 137 -27.51 -10.42 15.35
CA ASP A 137 -28.19 -9.72 16.46
C ASP A 137 -29.38 -8.86 15.99
N GLY A 138 -29.46 -8.56 14.68
CA GLY A 138 -30.55 -7.80 14.08
C GLY A 138 -31.73 -8.66 13.59
N GLU A 139 -31.56 -10.00 13.54
CA GLU A 139 -32.57 -10.97 13.12
C GLU A 139 -33.23 -11.73 14.30
N SER A 140 -32.86 -11.40 15.54
CA SER A 140 -33.36 -12.02 16.78
C SER A 140 -34.41 -11.21 17.53
#